data_AF-A0A6P0YNY4-F1
#
_entry.id   AF-A0A6P0YNY4-F1
#
_cell.length_a   1.000
_cell.length_b   1.000
_cell.length_c   1.000
_cell.angle_alpha   90.00
_cell.angle_beta   90.00
_cell.angle_gamma   90.00
#
_symmetry.space_group_name_H-M   'P 1'
#
loop_
_entity.id
_entity.type
_entity.pdbx_description
1 polymer ?
#
loop_
_entity_poly.entity_id
_entity_poly.type
_entity_poly.pdbx_seq_one_letter_code
_entity_poly.pdbx_strand_id
1 'polypeptide(L)' 'MGFLIAVWVCCGVCCAIIAEKKYRDQTLWFFLGILFGVFALVAIALLPAA' A
#
# COMPACT_ATOMS: atom_id res chain seq x y z
N MET A 1 21.32 -4.59 -3.91
CA MET A 1 20.03 -5.32 -3.99
C MET A 1 19.09 -5.07 -2.81
N GLY A 2 19.56 -4.99 -1.55
CA GLY A 2 18.66 -4.88 -0.38
C GLY A 2 17.81 -3.60 -0.27
N PHE A 3 18.34 -2.45 -0.70
CA PHE A 3 17.63 -1.17 -0.60
C PHE A 3 16.33 -1.11 -1.42
N LEU A 4 16.35 -1.65 -2.64
CA LEU A 4 15.17 -1.72 -3.51
C LEU A 4 14.04 -2.56 -2.88
N ILE A 5 14.40 -3.65 -2.22
CA ILE A 5 13.45 -4.55 -1.56
C ILE A 5 12.86 -3.86 -0.33
N ALA A 6 13.68 -3.13 0.44
CA ALA A 6 13.21 -2.37 1.60
C ALA A 6 12.20 -1.27 1.22
N VAL A 7 12.48 -0.49 0.17
CA VAL A 7 11.55 0.53 -0.34
C VAL A 7 10.24 -0.11 -0.81
N TRP A 8 10.34 -1.28 -1.45
CA TRP A 8 9.17 -2.00 -1.94
C TRP A 8 8.27 -2.53 -0.82
N VAL A 9 8.88 -3.12 0.21
CA VAL A 9 8.17 -3.61 1.40
C VAL A 9 7.54 -2.45 2.17
N CYS A 10 8.27 -1.34 2.36
CA CYS A 10 7.72 -0.13 2.97
C CYS A 10 6.51 0.40 2.21
N CYS A 11 6.54 0.36 0.87
CA CYS A 11 5.41 0.79 0.04
C CYS A 11 4.16 -0.06 0.30
N GLY A 12 4.30 -1.39 0.35
CA GLY A 12 3.21 -2.31 0.69
C GLY A 12 2.64 -2.09 2.09
N VAL A 13 3.52 -1.91 3.09
CA VAL A 13 3.13 -1.64 4.49
C VAL A 13 2.38 -0.32 4.59
N CYS A 14 2.87 0.76 3.97
CA CYS A 14 2.18 2.05 3.96
C CYS A 14 0.79 1.93 3.32
N CYS A 15 0.65 1.18 2.22
CA CYS A 15 -0.64 0.91 1.58
C CYS A 15 -1.62 0.22 2.54
N ALA A 16 -1.16 -0.80 3.27
CA ALA A 16 -1.99 -1.54 4.22
C ALA A 16 -2.46 -0.69 5.40
N ILE A 17 -1.60 0.18 5.94
CA ILE A 17 -1.93 1.08 7.04
C ILE A 17 -2.98 2.11 6.59
N ILE A 18 -2.83 2.65 5.38
CA ILE A 18 -3.81 3.59 4.83
C ILE A 18 -5.14 2.87 4.57
N ALA A 19 -5.12 1.60 4.16
CA ALA A 19 -6.32 0.79 3.96
C ALA A 19 -7.07 0.57 5.28
N GLU A 20 -6.34 0.22 6.34
CA GLU A 20 -6.89 0.05 7.69
C GLU A 20 -7.59 1.31 8.18
N LYS A 21 -6.92 2.46 8.04
CA LYS A 21 -7.46 3.78 8.41
C LYS A 21 -8.75 4.13 7.66
N LYS A 22 -8.98 3.52 6.51
CA LYS A 22 -10.15 3.74 5.64
C LYS A 22 -11.17 2.61 5.71
N TYR A 23 -11.08 1.71 6.71
CA TYR A 23 -11.95 0.55 6.86
C TYR A 23 -12.04 -0.33 5.59
N ARG A 24 -10.94 -0.41 4.84
CA ARG A 24 -10.79 -1.26 3.64
C ARG A 24 -9.95 -2.49 3.96
N ASP A 25 -10.05 -3.50 3.10
CA ASP A 25 -9.28 -4.74 3.22
C ASP A 25 -7.77 -4.48 3.17
N GLN A 26 -7.15 -4.59 4.35
CA GLN A 26 -5.71 -4.38 4.56
C GLN A 26 -4.88 -5.37 3.74
N THR A 27 -5.29 -6.64 3.74
CA THR A 27 -4.58 -7.74 3.07
C THR A 27 -4.58 -7.56 1.56
N LEU A 28 -5.71 -7.13 0.99
CA LEU A 28 -5.86 -6.88 -0.44
C LEU A 28 -4.98 -5.69 -0.86
N TRP A 29 -5.00 -4.60 -0.08
CA TRP A 29 -4.17 -3.43 -0.38
C TRP A 29 -2.69 -3.60 -0.09
N PHE A 30 -2.30 -4.47 0.84
CA PHE A 30 -0.90 -4.86 1.06
C PHE A 30 -0.35 -5.61 -0.15
N PHE A 31 -1.08 -6.62 -0.63
CA PHE A 31 -0.71 -7.36 -1.84
C PHE A 31 -0.68 -6.45 -3.06
N LEU A 32 -1.64 -5.54 -3.19
CA LEU A 32 -1.68 -4.59 -4.30
C LEU A 32 -0.54 -3.56 -4.19
N GLY A 33 -0.17 -3.14 -2.98
CA GLY A 33 1.00 -2.31 -2.67
C GLY A 33 2.33 -2.98 -3.02
N ILE A 34 2.45 -4.29 -2.82
CA ILE A 34 3.61 -5.07 -3.25
C ILE A 34 3.57 -5.34 -4.77
N LEU A 35 2.41 -5.58 -5.36
CA LEU A 35 2.35 -5.91 -6.79
C LEU A 35 2.52 -4.67 -7.69
N PHE A 36 1.89 -3.56 -7.32
CA PHE A 36 1.89 -2.28 -8.07
C PHE A 36 2.84 -1.23 -7.50
N GLY A 37 3.41 -1.45 -6.31
CA GLY A 37 4.35 -0.51 -5.68
C GLY A 37 3.71 0.85 -5.43
N VAL A 38 4.39 1.90 -5.89
CA VAL A 38 4.00 3.30 -5.65
C VAL A 38 2.62 3.63 -6.24
N PHE A 39 2.21 2.99 -7.35
CA PHE A 39 0.90 3.23 -7.96
C PHE A 39 -0.27 2.86 -7.04
N ALA A 40 -0.13 1.78 -6.28
CA ALA A 40 -1.12 1.36 -5.29
C ALA A 40 -1.23 2.37 -4.13
N LEU A 41 -0.09 2.91 -3.69
CA LEU A 41 -0.03 3.90 -2.62
C LEU A 41 -0.70 5.22 -3.04
N VAL A 42 -0.47 5.66 -4.28
CA VAL A 42 -1.15 6.83 -4.85
C VAL A 42 -2.66 6.58 -4.99
N ALA A 43 -3.05 5.42 -5.49
CA ALA A 43 -4.46 5.06 -5.64
C ALA A 43 -5.20 5.05 -4.30
N ILE A 44 -4.63 4.43 -3.25
CA ILE A 44 -5.26 4.41 -1.93
C ILE A 44 -5.21 5.75 -1.22
N ALA A 45 -4.23 6.60 -1.50
CA ALA A 45 -4.18 7.96 -1.00
C ALA A 45 -5.31 8.82 -1.59
N LEU A 46 -5.55 8.71 -2.90
CA LEU A 46 -6.60 9.43 -3.64
C LEU A 46 -8.01 8.89 -3.36
N LEU A 47 -8.14 7.60 -3.03
CA LEU A 47 -9.41 6.99 -2.66
C LEU A 47 -9.93 7.64 -1.36
N PRO A 48 -11.08 8.34 -1.35
CA PRO A 48 -11.61 8.90 -0.11
C PRO A 48 -11.96 7.78 0.87
N ALA A 49 -11.70 8.03 2.16
CA ALA A 49 -12.23 7.19 3.24
C ALA A 49 -13.75 7.32 3.19
N ALA A 50 -14.44 6.21 2.93
CA ALA A 50 -15.91 6.16 2.94
C ALA A 50 -16.42 6.24 4.39
#